data_AF-T0YXS3-F1
#
_entry.id   AF-T0YXS3-F1
#
_cell.length_a   1.000
_cell.length_b   1.000
_cell.length_c   1.000
_cell.angle_alpha   90.00
_cell.angle_beta   90.00
_cell.angle_gamma   90.00
#
_symmetry.space_group_name_H-M   'P 1'
#
loop_
_entity.id
_entity.type
_entity.pdbx_description
1 polymer ?
#
loop_
_entity_poly.entity_id
_entity_poly.type
_entity_poly.pdbx_seq_one_letter_code
_entity_poly.pdbx_strand_id
1 'polypeptide(L)' 'MVKILREADKTPVAQVAKQYGISEQTVYVWRKRYGKLETADVRELRALQQENVRLKKLLAERDLAIEVMKEINAKKW' A
#
# COMPACT_ATOMS: atom_id res chain seq x y z
N MET A 1 -9.27 7.17 3.08
CA MET A 1 -8.75 8.37 3.78
C MET A 1 -8.30 9.46 2.80
N VAL A 2 -7.39 9.22 1.84
CA VAL A 2 -6.89 10.31 0.96
C VAL A 2 -8.02 10.91 0.12
N LYS A 3 -8.93 10.09 -0.40
CA LYS A 3 -10.17 10.57 -1.04
C LYS A 3 -10.98 11.54 -0.17
N ILE A 4 -11.13 11.23 1.12
CA ILE A 4 -11.87 12.06 2.09
C ILE A 4 -11.16 13.40 2.29
N LEU A 5 -9.83 13.40 2.36
CA LEU A 5 -9.05 14.64 2.44
C LEU A 5 -9.23 15.51 1.20
N ARG A 6 -9.20 14.93 0.00
CA ARG A 6 -9.40 15.68 -1.25
C ARG A 6 -10.81 16.24 -1.39
N GLU A 7 -11.80 15.57 -0.82
CA GLU A 7 -13.17 16.08 -0.75
C GLU A 7 -13.30 17.21 0.27
N ALA A 8 -12.63 17.09 1.42
CA ALA A 8 -12.54 18.11 2.46
C ALA A 8 -11.69 19.35 2.08
N ASP A 9 -10.97 19.31 0.95
CA ASP A 9 -10.29 20.48 0.38
C ASP A 9 -11.25 21.34 -0.46
N LYS A 10 -12.40 20.78 -0.89
CA LYS A 10 -13.39 21.44 -1.75
C LYS A 10 -14.73 21.68 -1.06
N THR A 11 -15.01 20.95 0.01
CA THR A 11 -16.28 20.92 0.73
C THR A 11 -16.04 21.16 2.21
N PRO A 12 -16.94 21.84 2.95
CA PRO A 12 -16.79 22.04 4.38
C PRO A 12 -16.53 20.74 5.15
N VAL A 13 -15.55 20.76 6.06
CA VAL A 13 -15.12 19.58 6.83
C VAL A 13 -16.29 18.94 7.58
N ALA A 14 -17.18 19.73 8.17
CA ALA A 14 -18.38 19.26 8.85
C ALA A 14 -19.30 18.40 7.95
N GLN A 15 -19.47 18.81 6.69
CA GLN A 15 -20.30 18.09 5.73
C GLN A 15 -19.64 16.77 5.33
N VAL A 16 -18.34 16.80 5.04
CA VAL A 16 -17.57 15.60 4.71
C VAL A 16 -17.54 14.62 5.89
N ALA A 17 -17.32 15.12 7.10
CA ALA A 17 -17.33 14.32 8.33
C ALA A 17 -18.67 13.60 8.51
N LYS A 18 -19.79 14.32 8.35
CA LYS A 18 -21.14 13.76 8.40
C LYS A 18 -21.38 12.71 7.30
N GLN A 19 -20.98 13.00 6.06
CA GLN A 19 -21.16 12.09 4.92
C GLN A 19 -20.42 10.77 5.10
N TYR A 20 -19.21 10.81 5.68
CA TYR A 20 -18.38 9.63 5.88
C TYR A 20 -18.54 8.99 7.28
N GLY A 21 -19.43 9.50 8.13
CA GLY A 21 -19.68 8.96 9.47
C GLY A 21 -18.47 9.05 10.41
N ILE A 22 -17.65 10.09 10.26
CA ILE A 22 -16.45 10.33 11.07
C ILE A 22 -16.54 11.68 11.77
N SER A 23 -15.72 11.90 12.80
CA SER A 23 -15.63 13.21 13.44
C SER A 23 -14.77 14.18 12.62
N GLU A 24 -15.03 15.49 12.72
CA GLU A 24 -14.20 16.51 12.08
C GLU A 24 -12.74 16.43 12.56
N GLN A 25 -12.54 16.13 13.84
CA GLN A 25 -11.21 15.93 14.44
C GLN A 25 -10.42 14.84 13.69
N THR A 26 -11.09 13.78 13.26
CA THR A 26 -10.47 12.69 12.49
C THR A 26 -9.93 13.21 11.15
N VAL A 27 -10.69 14.08 10.47
CA VAL A 27 -10.26 14.71 9.20
C VAL A 27 -9.03 15.58 9.42
N TYR A 28 -8.98 16.37 10.49
CA TYR A 28 -7.81 17.19 10.82
C TYR A 28 -6.55 16.36 11.15
N VAL A 29 -6.69 15.29 11.95
CA VAL A 29 -5.59 14.37 12.26
C VAL A 29 -5.04 13.75 10.98
N TRP A 30 -5.94 13.31 10.11
CA TRP A 30 -5.61 12.78 8.81
C TRP A 30 -4.92 13.79 7.90
N ARG A 31 -5.37 15.05 7.89
CA ARG A 31 -4.74 16.13 7.13
C ARG A 31 -3.32 16.40 7.63
N LYS A 32 -3.09 16.40 8.94
CA LYS A 32 -1.75 16.56 9.52
C LYS A 32 -0.80 15.42 9.09
N ARG A 33 -1.30 14.18 9.05
CA ARG A 33 -0.48 13.00 8.77
C ARG A 33 -0.30 12.70 7.29
N TYR A 34 -1.29 13.02 6.46
CA TYR A 34 -1.37 12.58 5.06
C TYR A 34 -1.77 13.70 4.09
N GLY A 35 -1.88 14.95 4.53
CA GLY A 35 -2.33 16.07 3.67
C GLY A 35 -1.43 16.37 2.47
N LYS A 36 -0.18 15.90 2.49
CA LYS A 36 0.76 16.01 1.36
C LYS A 36 0.70 14.84 0.38
N LEU A 37 -0.03 13.77 0.69
CA LEU A 37 -0.13 12.57 -0.16
C LEU A 37 -1.16 12.78 -1.25
N GLU A 38 -0.73 12.91 -2.49
CA GLU A 38 -1.59 12.99 -3.66
C GLU A 38 -2.25 11.64 -3.99
N THR A 39 -3.35 11.69 -4.73
CA THR A 39 -4.02 10.46 -5.18
C THR A 39 -3.13 9.62 -6.10
N ALA A 40 -2.24 10.27 -6.86
CA ALA A 40 -1.21 9.62 -7.66
C ALA A 40 -0.21 8.85 -6.80
N ASP A 41 0.30 9.47 -5.72
CA ASP A 41 1.23 8.82 -4.78
C ASP A 41 0.64 7.56 -4.16
N VAL A 42 -0.64 7.58 -3.80
CA VAL A 42 -1.34 6.40 -3.26
C VAL A 42 -1.46 5.29 -4.30
N ARG A 43 -1.73 5.65 -5.55
CA ARG A 43 -1.84 4.68 -6.65
C ARG A 43 -0.49 4.04 -6.96
N GLU A 44 0.57 4.84 -7.01
CA GLU A 44 1.94 4.35 -7.20
C GLU A 44 2.36 3.44 -6.05
N LEU A 45 2.11 3.85 -4.80
CA LEU A 45 2.42 3.03 -3.62
C LEU A 45 1.74 1.66 -3.69
N ARG A 46 0.47 1.59 -4.10
CA ARG A 46 -0.26 0.32 -4.28
C ARG A 46 0.34 -0.54 -5.39
N ALA A 47 0.73 0.06 -6.51
CA ALA A 47 1.36 -0.65 -7.61
C ALA A 47 2.72 -1.24 -7.16
N LEU A 48 3.55 -0.45 -6.48
CA LEU A 48 4.82 -0.89 -5.91
C LEU A 48 4.62 -2.00 -4.87
N GLN A 49 3.60 -1.92 -4.04
CA GLN A 49 3.28 -2.98 -3.07
C GLN A 49 2.89 -4.30 -3.77
N GLN A 50 2.04 -4.24 -4.80
CA GLN A 50 1.67 -5.43 -5.58
C GLN A 50 2.89 -6.05 -6.28
N GLU A 51 3.73 -5.20 -6.89
CA GLU A 51 4.93 -5.66 -7.56
C GLU A 51 5.93 -6.26 -6.56
N ASN A 52 6.08 -5.68 -5.36
CA ASN A 52 6.92 -6.24 -4.32
C ASN A 52 6.46 -7.65 -3.88
N VAL A 53 5.14 -7.86 -3.76
CA VAL A 53 4.57 -9.19 -3.46
C VAL A 53 4.89 -10.17 -4.58
N ARG A 54 4.71 -9.77 -5.84
CA ARG A 54 5.02 -10.60 -7.02
C ARG A 54 6.51 -10.98 -7.05
N LEU A 55 7.40 -10.01 -6.85
CA LEU A 55 8.84 -10.21 -6.85
C LEU A 55 9.29 -11.13 -5.72
N LYS A 56 8.75 -10.96 -4.51
CA LYS A 56 9.04 -11.86 -3.37
C LYS A 56 8.65 -13.30 -3.66
N LYS A 57 7.48 -13.52 -4.28
CA LYS A 57 7.05 -14.86 -4.68
C LYS A 57 8.01 -15.47 -5.70
N LEU A 58 8.37 -14.73 -6.74
CA LEU A 58 9.33 -15.20 -7.76
C LEU A 58 10.69 -15.52 -7.15
N LEU A 59 11.17 -14.70 -6.21
CA LEU A 59 12.43 -14.96 -5.51
C LEU A 59 12.36 -16.28 -4.73
N ALA A 60 11.32 -16.48 -3.93
CA ALA A 60 11.15 -17.71 -3.15
C ALA A 60 11.07 -18.96 -4.03
N GLU A 61 10.36 -18.90 -5.16
CA GLU A 61 10.28 -20.01 -6.13
C GLU A 61 11.66 -20.32 -6.74
N ARG A 62 12.47 -19.30 -7.03
CA ARG A 62 13.82 -19.46 -7.58
C ARG A 62 14.79 -20.04 -6.56
N ASP A 63 14.74 -19.55 -5.32
CA ASP A 63 15.58 -20.05 -4.24
C ASP A 63 15.29 -21.54 -3.97
N LEU A 64 14.01 -21.92 -3.94
CA LEU A 64 13.60 -23.33 -3.80
C LEU A 64 14.15 -24.19 -4.95
N ALA A 65 14.05 -23.73 -6.20
CA ALA A 65 14.59 -24.47 -7.35
C ALA A 65 16.11 -24.65 -7.25
N ILE A 66 16.83 -23.62 -6.78
CA ILE A 66 18.28 -23.69 -6.56
C ILE A 66 18.61 -24.70 -5.47
N GLU A 67 17.87 -24.70 -4.35
CA GLU A 67 18.06 -25.64 -3.25
C GLU A 67 17.86 -27.09 -3.70
N VAL A 68 16.77 -27.38 -4.42
CA VAL A 68 16.51 -28.70 -5.01
C VAL A 68 17.64 -29.14 -5.95
N MET A 69 18.14 -28.24 -6.80
CA MET A 69 19.27 -28.57 -7.70
C MET A 69 20.56 -28.87 -6.92
N LYS A 70 20.84 -28.13 -5.85
CA LYS A 70 21.99 -28.39 -4.97
C LYS A 70 21.87 -29.75 -4.29
N GLU A 71 20.69 -30.12 -3.78
CA GLU A 71 20.47 -31.44 -3.19
C GLU A 71 20.66 -32.58 -4.19
N ILE A 72 20.17 -32.44 -5.42
CA ILE A 72 20.36 -33.45 -6.47
C ILE A 72 21.85 -33.63 -6.77
N ASN A 73 22.61 -32.55 -6.89
CA ASN A 73 24.05 -32.62 -7.12
C ASN A 73 24.80 -33.21 -5.92
N ALA A 74 24.31 -32.98 -4.69
CA ALA A 74 24.89 -33.55 -3.48
C ALA A 74 24.70 -35.07 -3.36
N LYS A 75 23.67 -35.65 -3.99
CA LYS A 75 23.38 -37.09 -3.98
C LYS A 75 24.04 -37.88 -5.13
N LYS A 76 24.75 -37.19 -6.04
CA LYS A 76 25.40 -37.80 -7.22
C LYS A 76 26.82 -38.28 -6.97
N TRP A 77 27.35 -38.09 -5.77
CA TRP A 77 28.64 -38.58 -5.28
C TRP A 77 28.43 -39.41 -4.01
#